data_AF-A0A3M6V4C2-F1
#
_entry.id   AF-A0A3M6V4C2-F1
#
_cell.length_a   1.000
_cell.length_b   1.000
_cell.length_c   1.000
_cell.angle_alpha   90.00
_cell.angle_beta   90.00
_cell.angle_gamma   90.00
#
_symmetry.space_group_name_H-M   'P 1'
#
loop_
_entity.id
_entity.type
_entity.pdbx_description
1 polymer ?
#
loop_
_entity_poly.entity_id
_entity_poly.type
_entity_poly.pdbx_seq_one_letter_code
_entity_poly.pdbx_strand_id
1 'polypeptide(L)' 'MEKVAKDKYVKLFQREHKDAKFRECGLFIDESDQFIGASPDLLVECSCCGLGVLEKSGSSRLYQPNEYA' A
#
# COMPACT_ATOMS: atom_id res chain seq x y z
N MET A 1 -9.83 5.96 -9.41
CA MET A 1 -9.66 4.64 -8.76
C MET A 1 -8.48 4.59 -7.79
N GLU A 2 -7.24 4.91 -8.22
CA GLU A 2 -6.03 4.68 -7.41
C GLU A 2 -5.99 5.43 -6.09
N LYS A 3 -6.25 6.74 -6.15
CA LYS A 3 -6.26 7.61 -4.97
C LYS A 3 -7.24 7.16 -3.90
N VAL A 4 -8.37 6.57 -4.31
CA VAL A 4 -9.43 6.11 -3.39
C VAL A 4 -9.01 4.84 -2.65
N ALA A 5 -8.30 3.92 -3.32
CA ALA A 5 -7.78 2.71 -2.68
C ALA A 5 -6.69 3.05 -1.67
N LYS A 6 -5.76 3.96 -2.02
CA LYS A 6 -4.72 4.44 -1.11
C LYS A 6 -5.33 5.13 0.11
N ASP A 7 -6.29 6.03 -0.08
CA ASP A 7 -6.94 6.76 1.03
C ASP A 7 -7.69 5.84 2.01
N LYS A 8 -8.41 4.83 1.49
CA LYS A 8 -9.06 3.82 2.32
C LYS A 8 -8.05 2.99 3.11
N TYR A 9 -6.96 2.55 2.48
CA TYR A 9 -5.91 1.78 3.14
C TYR A 9 -5.25 2.60 4.26
N VAL A 10 -4.86 3.85 3.97
CA VAL A 10 -4.25 4.76 4.96
C VAL A 10 -5.16 4.91 6.18
N LYS A 11 -6.46 5.15 5.97
CA LYS A 11 -7.44 5.30 7.06
C LYS A 11 -7.60 4.03 7.89
N LEU A 12 -7.63 2.85 7.26
CA LEU A 12 -7.72 1.58 7.99
C LEU A 12 -6.44 1.31 8.78
N PHE A 13 -5.29 1.50 8.14
CA PHE A 13 -3.98 1.24 8.72
C PHE A 13 -3.68 2.18 9.90
N GLN A 14 -4.04 3.46 9.82
CA GLN A 14 -3.91 4.42 10.93
C GLN A 14 -4.79 4.09 12.14
N ARG A 15 -5.88 3.33 11.98
CA ARG A 15 -6.73 2.92 13.10
C ARG A 15 -6.13 1.76 13.89
N GLU A 16 -5.43 0.86 13.20
CA GLU A 16 -4.86 -0.37 13.77
C GLU A 16 -3.40 -0.19 14.22
N HIS A 17 -2.64 0.73 13.58
CA HIS A 17 -1.21 0.90 13.80
C HIS A 17 -0.85 2.28 14.37
N LYS A 18 -0.02 2.31 15.41
CA LYS A 18 0.52 3.55 16.01
C LYS A 18 1.65 4.16 15.18
N ASP A 19 1.66 5.50 15.15
CA ASP A 19 2.67 6.31 14.46
C ASP A 19 2.88 5.91 12.99
N ALA A 20 1.80 5.48 12.34
CA ALA A 20 1.84 5.01 10.96
C ALA A 20 2.24 6.15 10.01
N LYS A 21 3.36 5.96 9.32
CA LYS A 21 3.89 6.84 8.29
C LYS A 21 3.71 6.21 6.92
N PHE A 22 3.38 7.04 5.95
CA PHE A 22 3.16 6.63 4.57
C PHE A 22 4.07 7.48 3.69
N ARG A 23 4.81 6.83 2.79
CA ARG A 23 5.68 7.52 1.83
C ARG A 23 5.43 7.01 0.43
N GLU A 24 5.17 7.93 -0.49
CA GLU A 24 5.22 7.63 -1.92
C GLU A 24 6.65 7.28 -2.32
N CYS A 25 6.78 6.33 -3.22
CA CYS A 25 8.04 5.65 -3.49
C CYS A 25 8.21 5.42 -4.99
N GLY A 26 9.48 5.52 -5.43
CA GLY A 26 9.88 5.24 -6.80
C GLY A 26 10.52 3.86 -6.90
N LEU A 27 11.44 3.71 -7.85
CA LEU A 27 12.21 2.48 -8.02
C LEU A 27 13.26 2.33 -6.91
N PHE A 28 13.16 1.24 -6.15
CA PHE A 28 14.20 0.75 -5.25
C PHE A 28 15.00 -0.31 -5.99
N ILE A 29 16.33 -0.18 -5.99
CA ILE A 29 17.25 -1.19 -6.49
C ILE A 29 17.87 -1.86 -5.29
N ASP A 30 17.93 -3.20 -5.30
CA ASP A 30 18.60 -3.94 -4.24
C ASP A 30 20.11 -3.63 -4.26
N GLU A 31 20.65 -3.30 -3.09
CA GLU A 31 22.07 -2.90 -2.97
C GLU A 31 23.03 -4.08 -3.22
N SER A 32 22.58 -5.32 -3.02
CA SER A 32 23.36 -6.54 -3.23
C SER A 32 23.25 -7.05 -4.66
N ASP A 33 22.05 -6.97 -5.24
CA ASP A 33 21.75 -7.42 -6.60
C ASP A 33 21.15 -6.28 -7.43
N GLN A 34 22.02 -5.50 -8.09
CA GLN A 34 21.62 -4.30 -8.85
C GLN A 34 20.64 -4.53 -10.01
N PHE A 35 20.42 -5.78 -10.41
CA PHE A 35 19.43 -6.17 -11.42
C PHE A 35 18.04 -6.45 -10.83
N ILE A 36 17.92 -6.49 -9.50
CA ILE A 36 16.66 -6.64 -8.78
C ILE A 36 16.22 -5.25 -8.34
N GLY A 37 15.01 -4.88 -8.73
CA GLY A 37 14.38 -3.65 -8.26
C GLY A 37 12.88 -3.81 -8.10
N ALA A 38 12.33 -3.07 -7.16
CA ALA A 38 10.89 -2.99 -6.90
C ALA A 38 10.45 -1.53 -6.94
N SER A 39 9.31 -1.24 -7.54
CA SER A 39 8.70 0.09 -7.53
C SER A 39 7.39 0.04 -6.76
N PRO A 40 7.42 -0.09 -5.42
CA PRO A 40 6.21 -0.22 -4.62
C PRO A 40 5.36 1.07 -4.69
N ASP A 41 4.03 0.91 -4.77
CA ASP A 41 3.09 2.04 -4.87
C ASP A 41 3.09 2.94 -3.63
N LEU A 42 3.40 2.37 -2.45
CA LEU A 42 3.43 3.07 -1.17
C LEU A 42 4.25 2.28 -0.15
N LEU A 43 5.17 2.94 0.54
CA LEU A 43 5.82 2.41 1.74
C LEU A 43 5.03 2.79 2.99
N VAL A 44 4.91 1.82 3.90
CA VAL A 44 4.27 1.98 5.20
C VAL A 44 5.27 1.65 6.30
N GLU A 45 5.36 2.52 7.30
CA GLU A 45 6.19 2.29 8.49
C GLU A 45 5.34 2.53 9.73
N CYS A 46 5.43 1.64 10.71
CA CYS A 46 4.80 1.86 12.01
C CYS A 46 5.68 1.33 13.14
N SER A 47 5.52 1.88 14.34
CA SER A 47 6.30 1.48 15.52
C SER A 47 5.95 0.08 16.03
N CYS A 48 4.81 -0.49 15.61
CA CYS A 48 4.32 -1.78 16.07
C CYS A 48 4.70 -2.96 15.16
N CYS A 49 4.76 -2.76 13.84
CA CYS A 49 5.04 -3.84 12.87
C CYS A 49 6.31 -3.60 12.04
N GLY A 50 6.91 -2.41 12.10
CA GLY A 50 8.08 -2.05 11.31
C GLY A 50 7.71 -1.56 9.91
N LEU A 51 8.57 -1.88 8.94
CA LEU A 51 8.46 -1.42 7.55
C LEU A 51 7.69 -2.44 6.69
N GLY A 52 6.81 -1.94 5.83
CA GLY A 52 6.02 -2.74 4.89
C GLY A 52 5.83 -2.01 3.56
N VAL A 53 5.38 -2.77 2.56
CA VAL A 53 5.08 -2.27 1.21
C VAL A 53 3.60 -2.52 0.90
N LEU A 54 2.94 -1.56 0.26
CA LEU A 54 1.61 -1.73 -0.30
C LEU A 54 1.74 -1.79 -1.82
N GLU A 55 1.38 -2.93 -2.39
CA GLU A 55 1.24 -3.13 -3.83
C GLU A 55 -0.22 -3.04 -4.23
N LYS A 56 -0.53 -2.23 -5.24
CA LYS A 56 -1.88 -2.12 -5.74
C LYS A 56 -2.15 -3.24 -6.75
N SER A 57 -2.81 -4.31 -6.31
CA SER A 57 -3.37 -5.30 -7.23
C SER A 57 -4.52 -4.65 -8.02
N GLY A 58 -4.22 -4.21 -9.25
CA GLY A 58 -5.20 -3.69 -10.19
C GLY A 58 -6.08 -4.80 -10.76
N SER A 59 -6.92 -5.44 -9.94
CA SER A 59 -8.00 -6.28 -10.45
C SER A 59 -9.15 -5.40 -10.94
N SER A 60 -9.32 -5.31 -12.26
CA SER A 60 -10.46 -4.68 -12.93
C SER A 60 -11.81 -5.42 -12.72
N ARG A 61 -11.92 -6.32 -11.74
CA ARG A 61 -13.21 -6.88 -11.31
C ARG A 61 -13.87 -5.94 -10.33
N LEU A 62 -14.71 -5.06 -10.87
CA LEU A 62 -15.72 -4.32 -10.14
C LEU A 62 -16.45 -5.27 -9.18
N TYR A 63 -16.21 -5.10 -7.89
CA TYR A 63 -17.08 -5.61 -6.84
C TYR A 63 -18.43 -4.87 -7.01
N GLN A 64 -19.41 -5.54 -7.61
CA GLN A 64 -20.80 -5.09 -7.54
C GLN A 64 -21.31 -5.47 -6.15
N PRO A 65 -21.62 -4.53 -5.25
CA PRO A 65 -22.34 -4.88 -4.04
C PRO A 65 -23.73 -5.36 -4.46
N ASN A 66 -24.10 -6.59 -4.06
CA ASN A 66 -25.48 -7.06 -4.18
C ASN A 66 -26.41 -6.05 -3.48
N GLU A 67 -27.30 -5.44 -4.24
CA GLU A 67 -28.47 -4.74 -3.74
C GLU A 67 -29.46 -5.80 -3.21
N TYR A 68 -29.47 -5.99 -1.88
CA TYR A 68 -30.62 -6.53 -1.18
C TYR A 68 -31.31 -5.37 -0.46
N ALA A 69 -32.32 -4.79 -1.08
CA ALA A 69 -33.43 -4.07 -0.46
C ALA A 69 -34.55 -3.87 -1.48
#